data_AF-A0A7Y3BNM7-F1
#
_entry.id   AF-A0A7Y3BNM7-F1
#
_cell.length_a   1.000
_cell.length_b   1.000
_cell.length_c   1.000
_cell.angle_alpha   90.00
_cell.angle_beta   90.00
_cell.angle_gamma   90.00
#
_symmetry.space_group_name_H-M   'P 1'
#
loop_
_entity.id
_entity.type
_entity.pdbx_description
1 polymer ?
#
loop_
_entity_poly.entity_id
_entity_poly.type
_entity_poly.pdbx_seq_one_letter_code
_entity_poly.pdbx_strand_id
1 'polypeptide(L)'
;FFDHLERINQEAAEPEELVNAKRYLSDSFPLKVDTPGKLSELVVELRTFGLPDDYWDRYRQAIRKTSASEAQYVARNYIRPKSALVVIVGQAADFAQSLQEFGPVTVVSPDGELKAKFEDKRSKAAGSGAPRGPIQ
;
A
#
# COMPACT_ATOMS: atom_id res chain seq x y z
N PHE A 1 -12.70 -0.85 -2.30
CA PHE A 1 -11.23 -0.70 -2.28
C PHE A 1 -10.77 0.18 -1.11
N PHE A 2 -11.03 1.49 -1.12
CA PHE A 2 -10.56 2.40 -0.06
C PHE A 2 -11.04 2.02 1.34
N ASP A 3 -12.28 1.54 1.47
CA ASP A 3 -12.82 1.00 2.72
C ASP A 3 -11.88 -0.04 3.37
N HIS A 4 -11.38 -1.01 2.61
CA HIS A 4 -10.45 -2.01 3.13
C HIS A 4 -9.10 -1.42 3.57
N LEU A 5 -8.60 -0.39 2.87
CA LEU A 5 -7.37 0.30 3.27
C LEU A 5 -7.56 1.07 4.59
N GLU A 6 -8.76 1.61 4.82
CA GLU A 6 -9.11 2.26 6.09
C GLU A 6 -9.27 1.24 7.21
N ARG A 7 -9.96 0.12 6.95
CA ARG A 7 -10.17 -0.96 7.92
C ARG A 7 -8.87 -1.58 8.40
N ILE A 8 -7.90 -1.82 7.50
CA ILE A 8 -6.55 -2.32 7.85
C ILE A 8 -5.84 -1.41 8.88
N ASN A 9 -6.15 -0.11 8.89
CA ASN A 9 -5.60 0.81 9.88
C ASN A 9 -6.41 0.83 11.20
N GLN A 10 -7.70 0.58 11.15
CA GLN A 10 -8.62 0.76 12.28
C GLN A 10 -8.78 -0.51 13.12
N GLU A 11 -8.85 -1.67 12.47
CA GLU A 11 -9.15 -2.97 13.04
C GLU A 11 -7.90 -3.85 13.03
N ALA A 12 -7.72 -4.68 14.06
CA ALA A 12 -6.69 -5.71 14.02
C ALA A 12 -7.20 -6.87 13.15
N ALA A 13 -6.29 -7.56 12.45
CA ALA A 13 -6.67 -8.71 11.64
C ALA A 13 -7.32 -9.80 12.53
N GLU A 14 -8.41 -10.39 12.03
CA GLU A 14 -9.08 -11.50 12.69
C GLU A 14 -8.12 -12.69 12.84
N PRO A 15 -8.25 -13.51 13.91
CA PRO A 15 -7.33 -14.61 14.16
C PRO A 15 -7.19 -15.57 12.97
N GLU A 16 -8.30 -15.91 12.31
CA GLU A 16 -8.31 -16.79 11.15
C GLU A 16 -7.61 -16.16 9.94
N GLU A 17 -7.87 -14.87 9.67
CA GLU A 17 -7.24 -14.14 8.59
C GLU A 17 -5.72 -14.07 8.79
N LEU A 18 -5.27 -13.76 10.02
CA LEU A 18 -3.85 -13.74 10.36
C LEU A 18 -3.19 -15.10 10.17
N VAL A 19 -3.84 -16.18 10.61
CA VAL A 19 -3.33 -17.56 10.43
C VAL A 19 -3.20 -17.90 8.95
N ASN A 20 -4.22 -17.61 8.15
CA ASN A 20 -4.23 -17.87 6.72
C ASN A 20 -3.14 -17.08 5.98
N ALA A 21 -2.98 -15.79 6.29
CA ALA A 21 -1.94 -14.95 5.73
C ALA A 21 -0.53 -15.45 6.09
N LYS A 22 -0.28 -15.77 7.37
CA LYS A 22 1.01 -16.33 7.82
C LYS A 22 1.35 -17.63 7.12
N ARG A 23 0.35 -18.51 6.97
CA ARG A 23 0.50 -19.81 6.31
C ARG A 23 0.86 -19.60 4.84
N TYR A 24 0.10 -18.77 4.13
CA TYR A 24 0.36 -18.46 2.73
C TYR A 24 1.79 -17.91 2.52
N LEU A 25 2.21 -16.93 3.31
CA LEU A 25 3.53 -16.30 3.18
C LEU A 25 4.68 -17.27 3.57
N SER A 26 4.46 -18.15 4.54
CA SER A 26 5.47 -19.13 4.97
C SER A 26 5.59 -20.31 4.00
N ASP A 27 4.45 -20.81 3.52
CA ASP A 27 4.37 -22.05 2.75
C ASP A 27 4.65 -21.81 1.26
N SER A 28 4.52 -20.57 0.77
CA SER A 28 4.93 -20.18 -0.59
C SER A 28 6.44 -19.93 -0.72
N PHE A 29 7.19 -19.81 0.38
CA PHE A 29 8.62 -19.52 0.35
C PHE A 29 9.46 -20.54 -0.45
N PRO A 30 9.22 -21.87 -0.38
CA PRO A 30 9.94 -22.83 -1.22
C PRO A 30 9.85 -22.55 -2.73
N LEU A 31 8.72 -21.99 -3.19
CA LEU A 31 8.53 -21.60 -4.59
C LEU A 31 9.43 -20.42 -5.01
N LYS A 32 9.96 -19.66 -4.04
CA LYS A 32 10.93 -18.58 -4.27
C LYS A 32 12.37 -19.10 -4.39
N VAL A 33 12.63 -20.38 -4.16
CA VAL A 33 14.00 -20.96 -4.17
C VAL A 33 14.09 -22.26 -4.97
N ASP A 34 13.05 -22.62 -5.72
CA ASP A 34 12.94 -23.89 -6.44
C ASP A 34 13.85 -24.01 -7.68
N THR A 35 14.45 -22.90 -8.12
CA THR A 35 15.36 -22.86 -9.26
C THR A 35 16.63 -22.07 -8.92
N PRO A 36 17.78 -22.39 -9.57
CA PRO A 36 19.02 -21.65 -9.37
C PRO A 36 18.91 -20.15 -9.67
N GLY A 37 18.07 -19.76 -10.64
CA GLY A 37 17.82 -18.36 -10.97
C GLY A 37 17.19 -17.59 -9.82
N LYS A 38 16.10 -18.11 -9.25
CA LYS A 38 15.43 -17.47 -8.10
C LYS A 38 16.32 -17.47 -6.85
N LEU A 39 17.09 -18.53 -6.61
CA LEU A 39 18.07 -18.53 -5.52
C LEU A 39 19.12 -17.43 -5.69
N SER A 40 19.59 -17.22 -6.92
CA SER A 40 20.55 -16.15 -7.22
C SER A 40 19.96 -14.76 -6.96
N GLU A 41 18.68 -14.54 -7.29
CA GLU A 41 17.97 -13.28 -6.98
C GLU A 41 17.96 -12.98 -5.47
N LEU A 42 17.73 -13.99 -4.62
CA LEU A 42 17.77 -13.81 -3.16
C LEU A 42 19.16 -13.42 -2.64
N VAL A 43 20.23 -13.93 -3.25
CA VAL A 43 21.61 -13.56 -2.91
C VAL A 43 21.89 -12.12 -3.34
N VAL A 44 21.45 -11.74 -4.53
CA VAL A 44 21.54 -10.36 -5.03
C VAL A 44 20.79 -9.42 -4.10
N GLU A 45 19.58 -9.76 -3.69
CA GLU A 45 18.77 -8.97 -2.76
C GLU A 45 19.46 -8.78 -1.41
N LEU A 46 20.00 -9.87 -0.84
CA LEU A 46 20.74 -9.86 0.43
C LEU A 46 21.91 -8.88 0.37
N ARG A 47 22.70 -8.92 -0.71
CA ARG A 47 23.86 -8.01 -0.89
C ARG A 47 23.43 -6.57 -1.20
N THR A 48 22.41 -6.39 -2.04
CA THR A 48 21.94 -5.07 -2.48
C THR A 48 21.39 -4.25 -1.32
N PHE A 49 20.65 -4.89 -0.41
CA PHE A 49 20.07 -4.25 0.76
C PHE A 49 20.92 -4.39 2.03
N GLY A 50 22.11 -4.99 1.94
CA GLY A 50 23.01 -5.16 3.08
C GLY A 50 22.42 -6.00 4.22
N LEU A 51 21.61 -7.01 3.88
CA LEU A 51 20.95 -7.87 4.86
C LEU A 51 21.96 -8.84 5.50
N PRO A 52 21.67 -9.36 6.71
CA PRO A 52 22.46 -10.42 7.33
C PRO A 52 22.46 -11.70 6.48
N ASP A 53 23.57 -12.45 6.51
CA ASP A 53 23.69 -13.73 5.76
C ASP A 53 22.61 -14.77 6.14
N ASP A 54 22.12 -14.71 7.39
CA ASP A 54 21.08 -15.60 7.93
C ASP A 54 19.65 -15.08 7.73
N TYR A 55 19.45 -14.02 6.94
CA TYR A 55 18.16 -13.37 6.78
C TYR A 55 17.08 -14.33 6.26
N TRP A 56 17.40 -15.07 5.19
CA TRP A 56 16.47 -16.00 4.56
C TRP A 56 16.19 -17.24 5.42
N ASP A 57 17.14 -17.65 6.27
CA ASP A 57 16.95 -18.74 7.24
C ASP A 57 15.91 -18.36 8.30
N ARG A 58 15.95 -17.11 8.78
CA ARG A 58 15.03 -16.58 9.79
C ARG A 58 13.71 -16.06 9.21
N TYR A 59 13.63 -15.81 7.91
CA TYR A 59 12.49 -15.17 7.24
C TYR A 59 11.14 -15.84 7.57
N ARG A 60 11.03 -17.16 7.40
CA ARG A 60 9.78 -17.90 7.72
C ARG A 60 9.43 -17.85 9.20
N GLN A 61 10.44 -17.92 10.08
CA GLN A 61 10.23 -17.84 11.51
C GLN A 61 9.73 -16.44 11.91
N ALA A 62 10.28 -15.39 11.30
CA ALA A 62 9.84 -14.01 11.52
C ALA A 62 8.37 -13.82 11.14
N ILE A 63 7.95 -14.29 9.95
CA ILE A 63 6.55 -14.22 9.51
C ILE A 63 5.61 -14.93 10.50
N ARG A 64 5.96 -16.13 10.94
CA ARG A 64 5.11 -16.92 11.86
C ARG A 64 4.94 -16.23 13.22
N LYS A 65 5.95 -15.48 13.67
CA LYS A 65 5.94 -14.77 14.96
C LYS A 65 5.15 -13.46 14.95
N THR A 66 4.93 -12.84 13.79
CA THR A 66 4.24 -11.54 13.69
C THR A 66 2.86 -11.56 14.35
N SER A 67 2.58 -10.66 15.27
CA SER A 67 1.26 -10.52 15.91
C SER A 67 0.32 -9.64 15.10
N ALA A 68 -0.99 -9.74 15.37
CA ALA A 68 -2.00 -8.86 14.76
C ALA A 68 -1.73 -7.38 15.08
N SER A 69 -1.29 -7.09 16.30
CA SER A 69 -0.96 -5.72 16.75
C SER A 69 0.28 -5.17 16.05
N GLU A 70 1.33 -5.97 15.85
CA GLU A 70 2.50 -5.55 15.07
C GLU A 70 2.13 -5.27 13.62
N ALA A 71 1.32 -6.14 13.00
CA ALA A 71 0.84 -5.94 11.64
C ALA A 71 0.01 -4.65 11.51
N GLN A 72 -0.90 -4.40 12.46
CA GLN A 72 -1.71 -3.17 12.50
C GLN A 72 -0.84 -1.92 12.75
N TYR A 73 0.16 -2.01 13.64
CA TYR A 73 1.10 -0.92 13.88
C TYR A 73 1.84 -0.55 12.60
N VAL A 74 2.38 -1.53 11.86
CA VAL A 74 3.05 -1.29 10.57
C VAL A 74 2.06 -0.69 9.56
N ALA A 75 0.85 -1.23 9.46
CA ALA A 75 -0.19 -0.70 8.58
C ALA A 75 -0.46 0.79 8.83
N ARG A 76 -0.67 1.21 10.08
CA ARG A 76 -0.90 2.61 10.46
C ARG A 76 0.24 3.55 10.07
N ASN A 77 1.48 3.06 10.10
CA ASN A 77 2.66 3.88 9.80
C ASN A 77 2.88 4.08 8.29
N TYR A 78 2.58 3.05 7.49
CA TYR A 78 2.96 3.03 6.07
C TYR A 78 1.78 3.10 5.10
N ILE A 79 0.59 2.62 5.48
CA ILE A 79 -0.61 2.67 4.63
C ILE A 79 -1.35 3.99 4.93
N ARG A 80 -1.37 4.89 3.94
CA ARG A 80 -1.98 6.22 4.04
C ARG A 80 -3.12 6.36 3.01
N PRO A 81 -4.34 5.89 3.31
CA PRO A 81 -5.45 5.86 2.35
C PRO A 81 -5.77 7.25 1.78
N LYS A 82 -5.70 8.29 2.62
CA LYS A 82 -5.97 9.69 2.26
C LYS A 82 -4.90 10.32 1.36
N SER A 83 -3.72 9.72 1.27
CA SER A 83 -2.58 10.20 0.46
C SER A 83 -2.20 9.19 -0.63
N ALA A 84 -3.10 8.26 -0.96
CA ALA A 84 -2.85 7.24 -1.97
C ALA A 84 -2.79 7.87 -3.37
N LEU A 85 -1.78 7.46 -4.15
CA LEU A 85 -1.75 7.70 -5.58
C LEU A 85 -2.53 6.59 -6.28
N VAL A 86 -3.56 6.95 -7.03
CA VAL A 86 -4.39 5.99 -7.78
C VAL A 86 -4.19 6.19 -9.27
N VAL A 87 -3.84 5.11 -9.96
CA VAL A 87 -3.68 5.07 -11.41
C VAL A 87 -4.81 4.22 -11.99
N ILE A 88 -5.55 4.79 -12.94
CA ILE A 88 -6.66 4.13 -13.63
C ILE A 88 -6.35 4.16 -15.12
N VAL A 89 -6.44 3.00 -15.76
CA VAL A 89 -6.19 2.83 -17.18
C VAL A 89 -7.52 2.55 -17.87
N GLY A 90 -7.86 3.36 -18.89
CA GLY A 90 -9.10 3.23 -19.64
C GLY A 90 -9.39 4.47 -20.48
N GLN A 91 -10.61 4.55 -21.01
CA GLN A 91 -11.09 5.73 -21.73
C GLN A 91 -11.40 6.84 -20.73
N ALA A 92 -10.45 7.74 -20.51
CA ALA A 92 -10.55 8.77 -19.48
C ALA A 92 -11.80 9.65 -19.62
N ALA A 93 -12.32 9.83 -20.85
CA ALA A 93 -13.55 10.58 -21.11
C ALA A 93 -14.76 10.04 -20.33
N ASP A 94 -14.80 8.73 -20.04
CA ASP A 94 -15.96 8.08 -19.42
C ASP A 94 -16.05 8.33 -17.90
N PHE A 95 -14.91 8.64 -17.24
CA PHE A 95 -14.87 8.65 -15.77
C PHE A 95 -13.97 9.71 -15.13
N ALA A 96 -13.05 10.37 -15.86
CA ALA A 96 -12.05 11.26 -15.25
C ALA A 96 -12.67 12.44 -14.49
N GLN A 97 -13.80 12.96 -14.97
CA GLN A 97 -14.51 14.06 -14.31
C GLN A 97 -15.20 13.61 -13.01
N SER A 98 -15.79 12.40 -12.99
CA SER A 98 -16.43 11.85 -11.79
C SER A 98 -15.42 11.58 -10.68
N LEU A 99 -14.18 11.24 -11.06
CA LEU A 99 -13.11 10.96 -10.10
C LEU A 99 -12.63 12.19 -9.30
N GLN A 100 -13.03 13.41 -9.70
CA GLN A 100 -12.77 14.64 -8.93
C GLN A 100 -13.32 14.62 -7.51
N GLU A 101 -14.28 13.75 -7.24
CA GLU A 101 -14.86 13.53 -5.91
C GLU A 101 -13.87 12.84 -4.95
N PHE A 102 -12.87 12.12 -5.50
CA PHE A 102 -11.87 11.38 -4.73
C PHE A 102 -10.51 12.10 -4.67
N GLY A 103 -10.31 13.16 -5.44
CA GLY A 103 -9.09 13.96 -5.45
C GLY A 103 -8.81 14.67 -6.77
N PRO A 104 -7.66 15.35 -6.88
CA PRO A 104 -7.23 15.92 -8.14
C PRO A 104 -6.93 14.79 -9.13
N VAL A 105 -7.37 14.95 -10.38
CA VAL A 105 -7.18 13.95 -11.44
C VAL A 105 -6.32 14.53 -12.56
N THR A 106 -5.30 13.79 -12.95
CA THR A 106 -4.46 14.10 -14.10
C THR A 106 -4.59 12.99 -15.13
N VAL A 107 -4.97 13.36 -16.36
CA VAL A 107 -5.07 12.41 -17.47
C VAL A 107 -3.79 12.47 -18.27
N VAL A 108 -3.16 11.31 -18.44
CA VAL A 108 -1.89 11.14 -19.16
C VAL A 108 -2.10 10.12 -20.29
N SER A 109 -1.57 10.38 -21.48
CA SER A 109 -1.57 9.41 -22.59
C SER A 109 -0.55 8.28 -22.34
N PRO A 110 -0.60 7.18 -23.12
CA PRO A 110 0.41 6.12 -23.05
C PRO A 110 1.84 6.64 -23.27
N ASP A 111 1.99 7.71 -24.05
CA ASP A 111 3.27 8.35 -24.37
C ASP A 111 3.76 9.32 -23.27
N GLY A 112 3.00 9.46 -22.17
CA GLY A 112 3.35 10.35 -21.07
C GLY A 112 2.88 11.80 -21.24
N GLU A 113 2.13 12.11 -22.30
CA GLU A 113 1.63 13.48 -22.51
C GLU A 113 0.44 13.80 -21.61
N LEU A 114 0.46 14.97 -20.99
CA LEU A 114 -0.65 15.45 -20.18
C LEU A 114 -1.81 15.90 -21.08
N LYS A 115 -2.96 15.24 -20.97
CA LYS A 115 -4.16 15.53 -21.77
C LYS A 115 -5.18 16.40 -21.04
N ALA A 116 -5.32 16.23 -19.73
CA ALA A 116 -6.26 17.03 -18.92
C ALA A 116 -5.86 17.07 -17.45
N LYS A 117 -6.33 18.11 -16.75
CA LYS A 117 -6.28 18.22 -15.29
C LYS A 117 -7.64 18.62 -14.77
N PHE A 118 -8.01 18.00 -13.66
CA PHE A 118 -9.27 18.16 -13.00
C PHE A 118 -9.01 18.43 -11.52
N GLU A 119 -9.50 19.56 -11.02
CA GLU A 119 -9.31 19.97 -9.62
C GLU A 119 -10.13 19.12 -8.65
N ASP A 120 -9.66 19.04 -7.39
CA ASP A 120 -10.34 18.32 -6.31
C ASP A 120 -11.62 19.06 -5.89
N LYS A 121 -12.78 18.41 -6.06
CA LYS A 121 -14.07 18.97 -5.63
C LYS A 121 -14.21 19.05 -4.11
N ARG A 122 -13.46 18.26 -3.34
CA ARG A 122 -13.48 18.28 -1.87
C ARG A 122 -12.88 19.57 -1.30
N SER A 123 -11.95 20.21 -2.02
CA SER A 123 -11.34 21.47 -1.54
C SER A 123 -12.32 22.66 -1.59
N LYS A 124 -13.27 22.66 -2.52
CA LYS A 124 -14.30 23.70 -2.62
C LYS A 124 -15.40 23.60 -1.55
N ALA A 125 -15.61 22.42 -0.97
CA ALA A 125 -16.60 22.21 0.09
C ALA A 125 -16.11 22.60 1.51
N ALA A 126 -14.79 22.76 1.70
CA ALA A 126 -14.20 23.09 3.00
C ALA A 126 -14.14 24.60 3.33
N GLY A 127 -14.68 25.47 2.46
CA GLY A 127 -14.67 26.92 2.61
C GLY A 127 -15.79 27.49 3.50
N SER A 128 -15.89 27.04 4.76
CA SER A 128 -16.63 27.75 5.83
C SER A 128 -16.26 27.16 7.20
N GLY A 129 -15.18 27.64 7.79
CA GLY A 129 -14.75 27.26 9.12
C GLY A 129 -13.90 28.36 9.73
N ALA A 130 -14.49 29.09 10.69
CA ALA A 130 -13.94 30.26 11.36
C ALA A 130 -12.51 30.08 11.92
N PRO A 131 -11.71 31.16 12.06
CA PRO A 131 -10.31 31.09 12.45
C PRO A 131 -10.16 30.59 13.90
N ARG A 132 -9.36 29.54 14.10
CA ARG A 132 -8.94 29.08 15.44
C ARG A 132 -7.92 30.05 16.01
N GLY A 133 -8.25 30.66 17.15
CA GLY A 133 -7.36 31.53 17.91
C GLY A 133 -6.14 30.81 18.51
N PRO A 134 -5.20 31.58 19.09
CA PRO A 134 -3.88 31.08 19.46
C PRO A 134 -3.94 30.11 20.66
N ILE A 135 -3.10 29.08 20.57
CA ILE A 135 -2.88 28.05 21.60
C ILE A 135 -2.02 28.68 22.72
N GLN A 136 -2.49 28.62 23.97
CA GLN A 136 -1.68 28.89 25.17
C GLN A 136 -0.87 27.65 25.56
#